data_AF-A0A9N8H393-F1
#
_entry.id   AF-A0A9N8H393-F1
#
_cell.length_a   1.000
_cell.length_b   1.000
_cell.length_c   1.000
_cell.angle_alpha   90.00
_cell.angle_beta   90.00
_cell.angle_gamma   90.00
#
_symmetry.space_group_name_H-M   'P 1'
#
loop_
_entity.id
_entity.type
_entity.pdbx_description
1 polymer ?
#
loop_
_entity_poly.entity_id
_entity_poly.type
_entity_poly.pdbx_seq_one_letter_code
_entity_poly.pdbx_strand_id
1 'polypeptide(L)'
;MAPNIGSPGGRMKFKQPWLDPLFGRRRRHLHGGGLLGKLPLRFRVGPLTNTRRRVCILVAAIFVMQLYFCAKYMMPVFFRYRMRTAKVTDRAAPTTSHNQKNQADFALFYHIYVPEKEEPSGSFMFGDYQDDPQANALRIIDEQMHQIGISYAAADPLQPAKLYYNTLGVPNIVTDEYMDTFCGPNGLYNLDCIHLQHYDEGMETKTLENVHDFCQQPQASEEGAAGLDTRRVVYLHNKGSFHENPINEQWRRLMTYAVTTEQCLNPPTPEIPSIFNNGTSPEQCNLCGLYFIAERGLFMPGNIWTAQCDYVSRLLPPLEFGKRSTEVVKDALLMHLEHRFEMDLFNFVPDNYGVNRYADELWIGSHPSIQPCDWSLHKKSNFGFGHGDPFFEFVLGIWDPFQTTWKTLEWTMSPSLPMVLPVEIREHRWWHVLEFAKAQRHRESKRIREFSLLGGNLYKWIHIYGQVPPPSSWTWSWFPDGEMWRGAVEKHGKNAVEEVTQAYKDVDHAEFLDPIYTHDFRRLRDIQLWYIRRVVPGI
;
A
#
# COMPACT_ATOMS: atom_id res chain seq x y z
N MET A 1 31.31 -16.03 45.11
CA MET A 1 31.79 -16.92 44.02
C MET A 1 31.04 -16.51 42.76
N ALA A 2 31.75 -16.11 41.71
CA ALA A 2 31.15 -15.70 40.44
C ALA A 2 31.60 -16.66 39.32
N PRO A 3 30.72 -17.06 38.38
CA PRO A 3 31.13 -17.76 37.18
C PRO A 3 31.38 -16.76 36.03
N ASN A 4 32.61 -16.74 35.52
CA ASN A 4 32.92 -16.17 34.21
C ASN A 4 32.20 -16.97 33.12
N ILE A 5 31.54 -16.29 32.18
CA ILE A 5 31.18 -16.87 30.88
C ILE A 5 31.81 -15.98 29.80
N GLY A 6 32.86 -16.50 29.16
CA GLY A 6 33.58 -15.80 28.11
C GLY A 6 32.88 -15.92 26.76
N SER A 7 32.82 -14.81 26.02
CA SER A 7 32.32 -14.77 24.64
C SER A 7 33.42 -15.14 23.64
N PRO A 8 33.17 -16.02 22.65
CA PRO A 8 33.97 -16.11 21.44
C PRO A 8 33.28 -15.34 20.30
N GLY A 9 33.83 -14.18 19.93
CA GLY A 9 33.36 -13.38 18.80
C GLY A 9 33.70 -14.00 17.45
N GLY A 10 32.78 -14.80 16.89
CA GLY A 10 32.90 -15.39 15.55
C GLY A 10 32.27 -14.53 14.46
N ARG A 11 33.02 -13.62 13.85
CA ARG A 11 32.53 -12.70 12.80
C ARG A 11 32.40 -13.40 11.43
N MET A 12 31.34 -14.17 11.21
CA MET A 12 31.04 -14.80 9.91
C MET A 12 30.71 -13.73 8.85
N LYS A 13 31.67 -13.47 7.95
CA LYS A 13 31.42 -12.70 6.72
C LYS A 13 30.85 -13.63 5.66
N PHE A 14 29.55 -13.50 5.35
CA PHE A 14 28.99 -14.07 4.12
C PHE A 14 29.58 -13.32 2.91
N LYS A 15 30.39 -14.00 2.11
CA LYS A 15 30.75 -13.55 0.76
C LYS A 15 29.88 -14.28 -0.24
N GLN A 16 28.99 -13.57 -0.94
CA GLN A 16 28.45 -14.05 -2.20
C GLN A 16 29.46 -13.77 -3.34
N PRO A 17 29.64 -14.68 -4.32
CA PRO A 17 30.59 -14.50 -5.40
C PRO A 17 30.00 -13.64 -6.54
N TRP A 18 30.73 -12.59 -6.91
CA TRP A 18 30.48 -11.85 -8.14
C TRP A 18 31.06 -12.57 -9.36
N LEU A 19 30.43 -12.41 -10.52
CA LEU A 19 30.92 -12.87 -11.82
C LEU A 19 31.70 -11.74 -12.53
N ASP A 20 32.92 -12.05 -12.99
CA ASP A 20 33.74 -11.12 -13.79
C ASP A 20 33.17 -10.90 -15.21
N PRO A 21 33.14 -9.65 -15.72
CA PRO A 21 32.89 -9.37 -17.13
C PRO A 21 34.20 -9.27 -17.94
N LEU A 22 34.34 -10.12 -18.96
CA LEU A 22 35.47 -10.07 -19.90
C LEU A 22 35.38 -8.86 -20.84
N PHE A 23 36.28 -7.89 -20.67
CA PHE A 23 36.40 -6.71 -21.53
C PHE A 23 37.00 -7.01 -22.91
N GLY A 24 36.27 -6.67 -23.97
CA GLY A 24 36.75 -6.64 -25.37
C GLY A 24 36.92 -5.22 -25.92
N ARG A 25 38.04 -4.54 -25.63
CA ARG A 25 38.32 -3.18 -26.19
C ARG A 25 38.50 -3.21 -27.71
N ARG A 26 37.86 -2.27 -28.43
CA ARG A 26 38.39 -1.71 -29.69
C ARG A 26 38.46 -0.19 -29.62
N ARG A 27 39.66 0.34 -29.40
CA ARG A 27 39.97 1.75 -29.69
C ARG A 27 40.07 1.95 -31.20
N ARG A 28 39.61 3.10 -31.71
CA ARG A 28 40.17 3.70 -32.93
C ARG A 28 40.47 5.18 -32.66
N HIS A 29 41.75 5.55 -32.76
CA HIS A 29 42.16 6.94 -32.92
C HIS A 29 41.77 7.43 -34.32
N LEU A 30 41.49 8.72 -34.46
CA LEU A 30 41.84 9.49 -35.65
C LEU A 30 42.25 10.92 -35.24
N HIS A 31 43.31 11.41 -35.88
CA HIS A 31 43.88 12.75 -35.71
C HIS A 31 43.60 13.58 -36.97
N GLY A 32 43.64 14.91 -36.83
CA GLY A 32 43.65 15.87 -37.95
C GLY A 32 42.27 16.10 -38.57
N GLY A 33 42.00 17.25 -39.19
CA GLY A 33 42.81 18.45 -39.41
C GLY A 33 41.91 19.51 -40.07
N GLY A 34 42.28 20.79 -40.01
CA GLY A 34 41.37 21.86 -40.45
C GLY A 34 41.16 21.93 -41.98
N LEU A 35 40.07 22.57 -42.40
CA LEU A 35 40.15 23.71 -43.32
C LEU A 35 38.84 24.53 -43.33
N LEU A 36 38.96 25.85 -43.28
CA LEU A 36 37.85 26.78 -43.49
C LEU A 36 37.56 26.92 -45.00
N GLY A 37 36.37 26.51 -45.43
CA GLY A 37 35.91 26.68 -46.82
C GLY A 37 34.45 27.13 -46.88
N LYS A 38 34.21 28.42 -47.15
CA LYS A 38 32.86 28.96 -47.38
C LYS A 38 32.37 28.56 -48.77
N LEU A 39 31.29 27.78 -48.86
CA LEU A 39 30.55 27.49 -50.09
C LEU A 39 29.06 27.82 -49.90
N PRO A 40 28.42 28.57 -50.82
CA PRO A 40 27.00 28.91 -50.71
C PRO A 40 26.11 27.76 -51.23
N LEU A 41 25.49 27.03 -50.32
CA LEU A 41 24.48 26.01 -50.64
C LEU A 41 23.16 26.65 -51.11
N ARG A 42 22.99 26.80 -52.42
CA ARG A 42 21.66 27.00 -53.03
C ARG A 42 20.88 25.68 -52.98
N PHE A 43 20.03 25.53 -51.97
CA PHE A 43 19.02 24.46 -51.96
C PHE A 43 18.00 24.66 -53.10
N ARG A 44 18.17 23.91 -54.20
CA ARG A 44 17.09 23.70 -55.17
C ARG A 44 16.09 22.73 -54.52
N VAL A 45 14.96 23.26 -54.09
CA VAL A 45 13.82 22.44 -53.62
C VAL A 45 13.26 21.70 -54.83
N GLY A 46 13.61 20.42 -54.98
CA GLY A 46 12.99 19.54 -55.97
C GLY A 46 11.50 19.33 -55.65
N PRO A 47 10.65 19.05 -56.65
CA PRO A 47 9.23 18.83 -56.43
C PRO A 47 9.01 17.68 -55.44
N LEU A 48 8.32 17.98 -54.34
CA LEU A 48 7.99 17.00 -53.30
C LEU A 48 7.21 15.84 -53.92
N THR A 49 7.77 14.64 -53.82
CA THR A 49 7.12 13.41 -54.26
C THR A 49 5.75 13.26 -53.60
N ASN A 50 4.77 12.76 -54.36
CA ASN A 50 3.36 12.73 -53.98
C ASN A 50 3.12 12.11 -52.58
N THR A 51 3.94 11.14 -52.19
CA THR A 51 3.96 10.50 -50.87
C THR A 51 4.22 11.48 -49.71
N ARG A 52 5.21 12.39 -49.82
CA ARG A 52 5.50 13.37 -48.75
C ARG A 52 4.34 14.35 -48.59
N ARG A 53 3.73 14.78 -49.69
CA ARG A 53 2.54 15.66 -49.66
C ARG A 53 1.37 14.98 -48.94
N ARG A 54 1.14 13.68 -49.16
CA ARG A 54 0.11 12.90 -48.44
C ARG A 54 0.40 12.77 -46.94
N VAL A 55 1.65 12.52 -46.54
CA VAL A 55 2.04 12.47 -45.12
C VAL A 55 1.82 13.82 -44.43
N CYS A 56 2.24 14.94 -45.04
CA CYS A 56 1.99 16.27 -44.47
C CYS A 56 0.50 16.60 -44.34
N ILE A 57 -0.32 16.20 -45.32
CA ILE A 57 -1.79 16.36 -45.26
C ILE A 57 -2.38 15.52 -44.12
N LEU A 58 -1.93 14.27 -43.94
CA LEU A 58 -2.42 13.41 -42.85
C LEU A 58 -2.05 13.95 -41.46
N VAL A 59 -0.80 14.39 -41.28
CA VAL A 59 -0.36 15.01 -40.01
C VAL A 59 -1.13 16.30 -39.73
N ALA A 60 -1.33 17.16 -40.75
CA ALA A 60 -2.15 18.35 -40.61
C ALA A 60 -3.62 18.03 -40.27
N ALA A 61 -4.21 17.00 -40.87
CA ALA A 61 -5.57 16.55 -40.58
C ALA A 61 -5.71 16.02 -39.15
N ILE A 62 -4.73 15.25 -38.66
CA ILE A 62 -4.68 14.79 -37.26
C ILE A 62 -4.57 15.99 -36.31
N PHE A 63 -3.70 16.96 -36.60
CA PHE A 63 -3.52 18.16 -35.78
C PHE A 63 -4.79 19.05 -35.77
N VAL A 64 -5.47 19.19 -36.91
CA VAL A 64 -6.76 19.90 -37.01
C VAL A 64 -7.87 19.15 -36.28
N MET A 65 -7.93 17.81 -36.33
CA MET A 65 -8.88 17.05 -35.52
C MET A 65 -8.60 17.16 -34.01
N GLN A 66 -7.34 17.12 -33.59
CA GLN A 66 -6.92 17.36 -32.19
C GLN A 66 -7.36 18.76 -31.72
N LEU A 67 -7.07 19.80 -32.51
CA LEU A 67 -7.49 21.18 -32.21
C LEU A 67 -9.02 21.35 -32.23
N TYR A 68 -9.74 20.72 -33.16
CA TYR A 68 -11.21 20.74 -33.20
C TYR A 68 -11.82 20.03 -31.99
N PHE A 69 -11.27 18.88 -31.61
CA PHE A 69 -11.70 18.14 -30.42
C PHE A 69 -11.47 18.99 -29.16
N CYS A 70 -10.30 19.63 -29.04
CA CYS A 70 -10.03 20.58 -27.97
C CYS A 70 -11.00 21.76 -27.98
N ALA A 71 -11.16 22.45 -29.11
CA ALA A 71 -12.04 23.62 -29.20
C ALA A 71 -13.52 23.29 -28.93
N LYS A 72 -14.01 22.12 -29.36
CA LYS A 72 -15.42 21.73 -29.25
C LYS A 72 -15.78 21.09 -27.91
N TYR A 73 -14.88 20.29 -27.34
CA TYR A 73 -15.16 19.51 -26.13
C TYR A 73 -14.43 20.05 -24.88
N MET A 74 -13.21 20.59 -25.01
CA MET A 74 -12.45 21.16 -23.87
C MET A 74 -12.91 22.57 -23.53
N MET A 75 -12.95 23.48 -24.51
CA MET A 75 -13.19 24.91 -24.23
C MET A 75 -14.53 25.18 -23.52
N PRO A 76 -15.66 24.51 -23.83
CA PRO A 76 -16.91 24.69 -23.08
C PRO A 76 -16.82 24.19 -21.63
N VAL A 77 -16.03 23.14 -21.36
CA VAL A 77 -15.78 22.64 -20.01
C VAL A 77 -14.92 23.64 -19.25
N PHE A 78 -13.80 24.09 -19.82
CA PHE A 78 -12.92 25.12 -19.23
C PHE A 78 -13.68 26.42 -18.90
N PHE A 79 -14.52 26.93 -19.81
CA PHE A 79 -15.32 28.13 -19.55
C PHE A 79 -16.36 27.93 -18.44
N ARG A 80 -17.05 26.78 -18.39
CA ARG A 80 -17.98 26.45 -17.29
C ARG A 80 -17.27 26.29 -15.95
N TYR A 81 -16.04 25.77 -15.95
CA TYR A 81 -15.24 25.58 -14.74
C TYR A 81 -14.71 26.91 -14.19
N ARG A 82 -14.11 27.73 -15.04
CA ARG A 82 -13.57 29.06 -14.67
C ARG A 82 -14.65 30.04 -14.18
N MET A 83 -15.87 29.92 -14.69
CA MET A 83 -17.03 30.70 -14.23
C MET A 83 -17.60 30.22 -12.89
N ARG A 84 -17.29 29.00 -12.43
CA ARG A 84 -17.69 28.48 -11.12
C ARG A 84 -16.66 28.75 -10.02
N THR A 85 -15.37 28.73 -10.35
CA THR A 85 -14.30 29.03 -9.37
C THR A 85 -14.24 30.52 -8.99
N ALA A 86 -14.66 31.43 -9.86
CA ALA A 86 -14.74 32.88 -9.59
C ALA A 86 -15.83 33.32 -8.58
N LYS A 87 -16.50 32.38 -7.90
CA LYS A 87 -17.54 32.64 -6.87
C LYS A 87 -17.32 31.88 -5.56
N VAL A 88 -16.13 31.32 -5.34
CA VAL A 88 -15.78 30.58 -4.12
C VAL A 88 -14.52 31.18 -3.48
N THR A 89 -14.63 32.43 -3.08
CA THR A 89 -13.89 33.02 -1.97
C THR A 89 -14.93 33.49 -0.94
N ASP A 90 -14.57 33.49 0.34
CA ASP A 90 -15.39 33.99 1.46
C ASP A 90 -16.62 33.13 1.84
N ARG A 91 -16.43 31.82 1.97
CA ARG A 91 -17.09 31.09 3.07
C ARG A 91 -16.08 30.94 4.20
N ALA A 92 -16.25 31.75 5.24
CA ALA A 92 -15.56 31.55 6.51
C ALA A 92 -15.78 30.11 7.00
N ALA A 93 -14.75 29.51 7.57
CA ALA A 93 -14.89 28.22 8.25
C ALA A 93 -15.98 28.35 9.32
N PRO A 94 -16.89 27.37 9.46
CA PRO A 94 -17.92 27.44 10.48
C PRO A 94 -17.25 27.49 11.85
N THR A 95 -17.46 28.59 12.57
CA THR A 95 -17.07 28.73 13.97
C THR A 95 -17.98 27.87 14.86
N THR A 96 -17.85 26.56 14.74
CA THR A 96 -18.33 25.63 15.77
C THR A 96 -17.64 26.00 17.06
N SER A 97 -18.42 26.33 18.10
CA SER A 97 -17.89 26.53 19.43
C SER A 97 -17.33 25.19 19.92
N HIS A 98 -16.01 25.02 19.78
CA HIS A 98 -15.31 23.91 20.39
C HIS A 98 -15.48 24.02 21.90
N ASN A 99 -16.43 23.25 22.45
CA ASN A 99 -16.30 22.77 23.81
C ASN A 99 -14.90 22.16 23.91
N GLN A 100 -14.13 22.54 24.94
CA GLN A 100 -12.86 21.91 25.28
C GLN A 100 -13.13 20.46 25.74
N LYS A 101 -13.50 19.58 24.81
CA LYS A 101 -13.20 18.17 24.92
C LYS A 101 -11.68 18.10 24.93
N ASN A 102 -11.12 17.61 26.03
CA ASN A 102 -9.70 17.25 26.10
C ASN A 102 -9.34 16.53 24.80
N GLN A 103 -8.40 17.09 24.02
CA GLN A 103 -7.95 16.45 22.80
C GLN A 103 -7.44 15.06 23.20
N ALA A 104 -7.90 14.02 22.50
CA ALA A 104 -7.52 12.67 22.86
C ALA A 104 -5.99 12.55 22.73
N ASP A 105 -5.31 12.04 23.76
CA ASP A 105 -3.86 11.83 23.69
C ASP A 105 -3.54 10.86 22.54
N PHE A 106 -2.88 11.38 21.50
CA PHE A 106 -2.33 10.60 20.41
C PHE A 106 -0.85 10.88 20.17
N ALA A 107 -0.16 9.89 19.63
CA ALA A 107 1.25 9.96 19.27
C ALA A 107 1.44 9.65 17.79
N LEU A 108 2.32 10.38 17.12
CA LEU A 108 2.70 10.11 15.74
C LEU A 108 4.04 9.39 15.72
N PHE A 109 4.17 8.36 14.88
CA PHE A 109 5.38 7.59 14.65
C PHE A 109 5.74 7.62 13.17
N TYR A 110 6.89 8.20 12.84
CA TYR A 110 7.33 8.39 11.46
C TYR A 110 8.55 7.52 11.15
N HIS A 111 8.38 6.59 10.23
CA HIS A 111 9.47 5.83 9.61
C HIS A 111 10.03 6.62 8.41
N ILE A 112 11.26 7.09 8.56
CA ILE A 112 11.96 7.91 7.56
C ILE A 112 13.12 7.12 6.97
N TYR A 113 12.96 6.60 5.74
CA TYR A 113 14.04 5.97 4.98
C TYR A 113 14.68 6.96 4.00
N VAL A 114 15.98 7.19 4.15
CA VAL A 114 16.82 8.00 3.26
C VAL A 114 17.77 7.07 2.49
N PRO A 115 17.55 6.85 1.19
CA PRO A 115 18.36 5.93 0.40
C PRO A 115 19.81 6.44 0.21
N GLU A 116 20.72 5.48 -0.02
CA GLU A 116 22.05 5.80 -0.51
C GLU A 116 21.99 6.50 -1.87
N LYS A 117 22.98 7.36 -2.16
CA LYS A 117 23.24 7.79 -3.53
C LYS A 117 23.88 6.62 -4.26
N GLU A 118 23.05 5.79 -4.89
CA GLU A 118 23.54 4.69 -5.72
C GLU A 118 24.53 5.23 -6.75
N GLU A 119 25.68 4.54 -6.93
CA GLU A 119 26.41 4.69 -8.19
C GLU A 119 25.46 4.27 -9.32
N PRO A 120 25.30 5.07 -10.39
CA PRO A 120 24.20 4.95 -11.34
C PRO A 120 24.15 3.55 -11.97
N SER A 121 23.26 2.70 -11.46
CA SER A 121 23.25 1.26 -11.69
C SER A 121 22.57 0.90 -13.02
N GLY A 122 23.09 1.45 -14.12
CA GLY A 122 22.77 1.04 -15.49
C GLY A 122 21.26 1.10 -15.83
N SER A 123 20.54 2.11 -15.34
CA SER A 123 19.08 2.19 -15.47
C SER A 123 18.59 2.07 -16.92
N PHE A 124 17.51 1.32 -17.10
CA PHE A 124 17.23 0.60 -18.33
C PHE A 124 16.35 1.40 -19.30
N MET A 125 16.99 2.10 -20.24
CA MET A 125 16.45 2.59 -21.53
C MET A 125 15.26 3.57 -21.57
N PHE A 126 14.65 3.99 -20.46
CA PHE A 126 13.49 4.90 -20.48
C PHE A 126 13.64 6.18 -19.63
N GLY A 127 14.65 7.00 -19.95
CA GLY A 127 14.59 8.47 -19.84
C GLY A 127 15.03 9.14 -18.52
N ASP A 128 16.31 9.53 -18.45
CA ASP A 128 16.91 10.80 -17.98
C ASP A 128 16.35 11.63 -16.80
N TYR A 129 15.40 11.15 -16.00
CA TYR A 129 14.93 11.83 -14.77
C TYR A 129 15.08 10.91 -13.57
N GLN A 130 16.33 10.71 -13.14
CA GLN A 130 16.65 10.13 -11.85
C GLN A 130 17.20 11.25 -10.97
N ASP A 131 16.27 11.99 -10.36
CA ASP A 131 16.58 13.00 -9.36
C ASP A 131 17.35 12.38 -8.18
N ASP A 132 18.12 13.21 -7.47
CA ASP A 132 18.89 12.79 -6.30
C ASP A 132 17.94 12.10 -5.30
N PRO A 133 18.10 10.80 -5.01
CA PRO A 133 17.09 10.06 -4.25
C PRO A 133 17.02 10.53 -2.79
N GLN A 134 18.05 11.21 -2.30
CA GLN A 134 18.02 11.91 -1.01
C GLN A 134 17.21 13.20 -1.07
N ALA A 135 17.31 13.96 -2.17
CA ALA A 135 16.49 15.16 -2.38
C ALA A 135 15.01 14.78 -2.56
N ASN A 136 14.70 13.67 -3.25
CA ASN A 136 13.34 13.11 -3.28
C ASN A 136 12.88 12.69 -1.88
N ALA A 137 13.71 12.01 -1.08
CA ALA A 137 13.36 11.65 0.30
C ALA A 137 13.06 12.89 1.17
N LEU A 138 13.90 13.94 1.11
CA LEU A 138 13.68 15.21 1.81
C LEU A 138 12.41 15.92 1.35
N ARG A 139 12.18 16.02 0.03
CA ARG A 139 10.93 16.57 -0.55
C ARG A 139 9.68 15.88 -0.03
N ILE A 140 9.74 14.55 0.14
CA ILE A 140 8.65 13.75 0.71
C ILE A 140 8.45 14.07 2.20
N ILE A 141 9.55 14.23 2.94
CA ILE A 141 9.50 14.56 4.37
C ILE A 141 8.92 15.95 4.57
N ASP A 142 9.42 16.98 3.87
CA ASP A 142 8.88 18.34 3.87
C ASP A 142 7.36 18.35 3.64
N GLU A 143 6.90 17.60 2.65
CA GLU A 143 5.50 17.47 2.26
C GLU A 143 4.63 16.77 3.32
N GLN A 144 5.11 15.70 3.93
CA GLN A 144 4.36 15.00 4.98
C GLN A 144 4.37 15.80 6.29
N MET A 145 5.50 16.42 6.66
CA MET A 145 5.60 17.32 7.81
C MET A 145 4.67 18.54 7.66
N HIS A 146 4.58 19.13 6.46
CA HIS A 146 3.61 20.18 6.18
C HIS A 146 2.16 19.70 6.36
N GLN A 147 1.80 18.54 5.82
CA GLN A 147 0.45 17.98 5.96
C GLN A 147 0.09 17.71 7.43
N ILE A 148 0.99 17.10 8.20
CA ILE A 148 0.81 16.85 9.64
C ILE A 148 0.63 18.19 10.37
N GLY A 149 1.51 19.15 10.10
CA GLY A 149 1.54 20.45 10.77
C GLY A 149 0.32 21.36 10.54
N ILE A 150 -0.45 21.12 9.48
CA ILE A 150 -1.73 21.80 9.19
C ILE A 150 -2.97 20.92 9.44
N SER A 151 -2.79 19.69 9.91
CA SER A 151 -3.87 18.73 10.16
C SER A 151 -4.54 18.95 11.52
N TYR A 152 -5.61 18.17 11.79
CA TYR A 152 -6.20 18.11 13.12
C TYR A 152 -5.20 17.66 14.20
N ALA A 153 -4.22 16.83 13.82
CA ALA A 153 -3.21 16.32 14.74
C ALA A 153 -2.43 17.46 15.43
N ALA A 154 -2.10 18.52 14.69
CA ALA A 154 -1.31 19.67 15.17
C ALA A 154 -2.14 20.94 15.42
N ALA A 155 -3.47 20.84 15.46
CA ALA A 155 -4.37 21.99 15.50
C ALA A 155 -4.59 22.59 16.90
N ASP A 156 -4.25 21.88 17.98
CA ASP A 156 -4.35 22.40 19.35
C ASP A 156 -3.19 23.40 19.61
N PRO A 157 -3.47 24.65 20.00
CA PRO A 157 -2.43 25.65 20.25
C PRO A 157 -1.81 25.59 21.65
N LEU A 158 -2.33 24.76 22.55
CA LEU A 158 -1.89 24.62 23.95
C LEU A 158 -0.96 23.41 24.14
N GLN A 159 -1.16 22.34 23.37
CA GLN A 159 -0.38 21.11 23.45
C GLN A 159 0.21 20.74 22.08
N PRO A 160 1.55 20.77 21.91
CA PRO A 160 2.16 20.34 20.66
C PRO A 160 1.96 18.84 20.43
N ALA A 161 1.72 18.45 19.18
CA ALA A 161 1.55 17.05 18.84
C ALA A 161 2.90 16.32 18.87
N LYS A 162 2.97 15.19 19.58
CA LYS A 162 4.22 14.43 19.74
C LYS A 162 4.47 13.55 18.52
N LEU A 163 5.58 13.81 17.83
CA LEU A 163 6.04 13.05 16.67
C LEU A 163 7.37 12.36 17.01
N TYR A 164 7.29 11.06 17.25
CA TYR A 164 8.45 10.19 17.39
C TYR A 164 8.92 9.76 16.00
N TYR A 165 10.22 9.75 15.73
CA TYR A 165 10.73 9.32 14.43
C TYR A 165 12.00 8.48 14.52
N ASN A 166 12.12 7.51 13.61
CA ASN A 166 13.37 6.82 13.33
C ASN A 166 13.86 7.21 11.94
N THR A 167 15.18 7.32 11.78
CA THR A 167 15.83 7.52 10.48
C THR A 167 16.57 6.26 10.06
N LEU A 168 16.47 5.87 8.80
CA LEU A 168 17.10 4.68 8.23
C LEU A 168 17.88 5.02 6.96
N GLY A 169 18.97 4.28 6.71
CA GLY A 169 19.82 4.48 5.53
C GLY A 169 20.90 5.52 5.79
N VAL A 170 20.99 6.58 4.99
CA VAL A 170 22.13 7.50 5.07
C VAL A 170 22.06 8.41 6.32
N PRO A 171 23.07 8.37 7.21
CA PRO A 171 23.12 9.21 8.41
C PRO A 171 23.34 10.68 8.07
N ASN A 172 22.90 11.56 8.98
CA ASN A 172 23.10 13.02 8.92
C ASN A 172 22.47 13.74 7.71
N ILE A 173 21.51 13.12 7.00
CA ILE A 173 20.67 13.81 6.00
C ILE A 173 19.44 14.44 6.65
N VAL A 174 18.78 13.69 7.54
CA VAL A 174 17.69 14.16 8.41
C VAL A 174 18.30 14.33 9.79
N THR A 175 18.68 15.57 10.13
CA THR A 175 19.30 15.96 11.40
C THR A 175 18.27 16.62 12.32
N ASP A 176 18.63 16.79 13.60
CA ASP A 176 17.83 17.58 14.54
C ASP A 176 17.61 19.00 14.00
N GLU A 177 18.65 19.68 13.50
CA GLU A 177 18.55 21.03 12.88
C GLU A 177 17.57 21.08 11.70
N TYR A 178 17.48 20.02 10.90
CA TYR A 178 16.50 19.94 9.81
C TYR A 178 15.08 19.73 10.34
N MET A 179 14.90 18.90 11.37
CA MET A 179 13.59 18.68 11.99
C MET A 179 13.11 19.87 12.84
N ASP A 180 14.02 20.63 13.44
CA ASP A 180 13.75 21.90 14.14
C ASP A 180 13.14 22.97 13.21
N THR A 181 13.24 22.82 11.88
CA THR A 181 12.52 23.70 10.95
C THR A 181 11.00 23.47 11.01
N PHE A 182 10.55 22.27 11.39
CA PHE A 182 9.14 21.91 11.49
C PHE A 182 8.62 21.94 12.92
N CYS A 183 9.49 21.71 13.91
CA CYS A 183 9.11 21.36 15.27
C CYS A 183 9.73 22.29 16.34
N GLY A 184 9.21 22.22 17.56
CA GLY A 184 9.69 22.98 18.70
C GLY A 184 9.27 24.46 18.68
N PRO A 185 9.76 25.29 19.64
CA PRO A 185 9.25 26.65 19.88
C PRO A 185 9.43 27.65 18.72
N ASN A 186 10.34 27.35 17.79
CA ASN A 186 10.63 28.17 16.61
C ASN A 186 10.27 27.46 15.29
N GLY A 187 9.73 26.24 15.35
CA GLY A 187 9.37 25.46 14.17
C GLY A 187 8.14 26.04 13.45
N LEU A 188 7.94 25.61 12.21
CA LEU A 188 6.79 26.03 11.40
C LEU A 188 5.43 25.58 11.95
N TYR A 189 5.39 24.54 12.79
CA TYR A 189 4.16 23.90 13.26
C TYR A 189 4.21 23.60 14.76
N ASN A 190 3.04 23.39 15.39
CA ASN A 190 2.96 23.03 16.81
C ASN A 190 3.25 21.54 17.03
N LEU A 191 4.49 21.12 16.76
CA LEU A 191 4.97 19.74 16.85
C LEU A 191 6.12 19.63 17.85
N ASP A 192 6.10 18.56 18.66
CA ASP A 192 7.18 18.14 19.55
C ASP A 192 7.84 16.90 18.95
N CYS A 193 8.99 17.07 18.31
CA CYS A 193 9.62 16.02 17.50
C CYS A 193 10.77 15.35 18.24
N ILE A 194 10.64 14.04 18.44
CA ILE A 194 11.52 13.24 19.29
C ILE A 194 12.22 12.21 18.40
N HIS A 195 13.53 12.41 18.18
CA HIS A 195 14.34 11.41 17.49
C HIS A 195 14.51 10.19 18.40
N LEU A 196 14.04 9.03 17.95
CA LEU A 196 14.19 7.78 18.68
C LEU A 196 15.57 7.17 18.40
N GLN A 197 15.85 6.84 17.13
CA GLN A 197 17.09 6.20 16.73
C GLN A 197 17.37 6.36 15.22
N HIS A 198 18.66 6.40 14.87
CA HIS A 198 19.14 6.15 13.51
C HIS A 198 19.60 4.69 13.33
N TYR A 199 19.33 4.10 12.16
CA TYR A 199 19.83 2.78 11.77
C TYR A 199 20.44 2.81 10.37
N ASP A 200 21.70 2.37 10.25
CA ASP A 200 22.37 2.24 8.94
C ASP A 200 21.60 1.28 8.00
N GLU A 201 21.07 0.18 8.55
CA GLU A 201 20.28 -0.83 7.85
C GLU A 201 19.02 -1.19 8.65
N GLY A 202 17.90 -1.44 7.96
CA GLY A 202 16.66 -1.90 8.59
C GLY A 202 15.46 -1.92 7.65
N MET A 203 14.30 -2.17 8.25
CA MET A 203 12.98 -2.16 7.61
C MET A 203 11.97 -1.46 8.53
N GLU A 204 10.76 -1.26 8.03
CA GLU A 204 9.59 -0.70 8.72
C GLU A 204 9.41 -1.26 10.16
N THR A 205 9.67 -2.56 10.35
CA THR A 205 9.72 -3.29 11.62
C THR A 205 10.32 -2.48 12.78
N LYS A 206 11.39 -1.70 12.54
CA LYS A 206 12.06 -0.90 13.58
C LYS A 206 11.14 0.16 14.19
N THR A 207 10.35 0.85 13.38
CA THR A 207 9.43 1.88 13.88
C THR A 207 8.14 1.22 14.40
N LEU A 208 7.68 0.15 13.75
CA LEU A 208 6.52 -0.61 14.23
C LEU A 208 6.73 -1.21 15.63
N GLU A 209 7.95 -1.66 15.96
CA GLU A 209 8.28 -2.15 17.32
C GLU A 209 8.11 -1.03 18.35
N ASN A 210 8.58 0.21 18.04
CA ASN A 210 8.40 1.37 18.92
C ASN A 210 6.91 1.75 19.09
N VAL A 211 6.08 1.59 18.04
CA VAL A 211 4.62 1.78 18.12
C VAL A 211 3.98 0.74 19.05
N HIS A 212 4.42 -0.52 18.95
CA HIS A 212 3.96 -1.60 19.82
C HIS A 212 4.35 -1.34 21.28
N ASP A 213 5.64 -1.08 21.55
CA ASP A 213 6.17 -0.76 22.88
C ASP A 213 5.45 0.42 23.56
N PHE A 214 5.13 1.47 22.79
CA PHE A 214 4.38 2.64 23.30
C PHE A 214 2.96 2.28 23.76
N CYS A 215 2.30 1.34 23.06
CA CYS A 215 0.96 0.86 23.41
C CYS A 215 0.98 -0.30 24.42
N GLN A 216 2.12 -0.96 24.66
CA GLN A 216 2.29 -1.90 25.79
C GLN A 216 2.47 -1.16 27.13
N GLN A 217 3.00 0.06 27.10
CA GLN A 217 3.14 0.88 28.31
C GLN A 217 1.76 1.33 28.78
N PRO A 218 1.30 0.93 29.99
CA PRO A 218 0.02 1.42 30.51
C PRO A 218 0.11 2.93 30.66
N GLN A 219 -0.91 3.64 30.19
CA GLN A 219 -1.03 5.07 30.52
C GLN A 219 -1.02 5.21 32.05
N ALA A 220 -0.33 6.23 32.56
CA ALA A 220 -0.45 6.64 33.96
C ALA A 220 -1.81 7.34 34.17
N SER A 221 -2.90 6.62 33.87
CA SER A 221 -4.26 7.03 34.21
C SER A 221 -4.36 7.16 35.72
N GLU A 222 -5.07 8.20 36.17
CA GLU A 222 -5.21 8.53 37.58
C GLU A 222 -5.65 7.31 38.40
N GLU A 223 -4.99 7.13 39.56
CA GLU A 223 -4.78 5.84 40.22
C GLU A 223 -6.05 4.97 40.36
N GLY A 224 -6.10 3.84 39.65
CA GLY A 224 -6.95 2.69 40.02
C GLY A 224 -7.96 2.20 38.98
N ALA A 225 -8.12 2.86 37.84
CA ALA A 225 -9.01 2.37 36.77
C ALA A 225 -8.28 1.43 35.81
N ALA A 226 -8.62 0.13 35.83
CA ALA A 226 -8.21 -0.86 34.82
C ALA A 226 -9.00 -0.67 33.50
N GLY A 227 -8.93 0.53 32.93
CA GLY A 227 -9.60 0.91 31.68
C GLY A 227 -8.86 0.40 30.45
N LEU A 228 -9.58 0.32 29.33
CA LEU A 228 -8.98 0.11 28.01
C LEU A 228 -8.19 1.35 27.60
N ASP A 229 -7.03 1.15 26.98
CA ASP A 229 -6.18 2.24 26.50
C ASP A 229 -6.73 2.85 25.20
N THR A 230 -7.49 3.94 25.35
CA THR A 230 -8.15 4.66 24.27
C THR A 230 -7.23 5.63 23.52
N ARG A 231 -5.95 5.77 23.94
CA ARG A 231 -4.94 6.55 23.20
C ARG A 231 -4.84 6.05 21.77
N ARG A 232 -4.48 6.96 20.84
CA ARG A 232 -4.25 6.58 19.45
C ARG A 232 -2.82 6.78 19.01
N VAL A 233 -2.38 5.94 18.09
CA VAL A 233 -1.09 6.04 17.43
C VAL A 233 -1.31 6.20 15.93
N VAL A 234 -0.62 7.17 15.34
CA VAL A 234 -0.53 7.35 13.88
C VAL A 234 0.81 6.78 13.44
N TYR A 235 0.81 5.87 12.47
CA TYR A 235 2.03 5.38 11.83
C TYR A 235 2.13 5.94 10.42
N LEU A 236 3.31 6.47 10.08
CA LEU A 236 3.62 7.13 8.82
C LEU A 236 4.91 6.55 8.23
N HIS A 237 4.95 6.46 6.90
CA HIS A 237 6.12 6.02 6.15
C HIS A 237 6.36 6.93 4.93
N ASN A 238 7.61 7.31 4.66
CA ASN A 238 7.98 8.12 3.48
C ASN A 238 8.05 7.29 2.17
N LYS A 239 7.05 6.41 1.95
CA LYS A 239 7.11 5.36 0.91
C LYS A 239 7.20 5.99 -0.48
N GLY A 240 8.10 5.44 -1.31
CA GLY A 240 8.46 6.02 -2.61
C GLY A 240 9.71 6.92 -2.60
N SER A 241 10.43 7.05 -1.47
CA SER A 241 11.73 7.75 -1.43
C SER A 241 12.78 7.16 -2.38
N PHE A 242 12.84 5.83 -2.49
CA PHE A 242 13.75 5.11 -3.39
C PHE A 242 13.31 5.10 -4.87
N HIS A 243 12.01 5.24 -5.13
CA HIS A 243 11.42 5.17 -6.47
C HIS A 243 10.36 6.25 -6.61
N GLU A 244 10.77 7.42 -7.14
CA GLU A 244 9.85 8.49 -7.43
C GLU A 244 8.79 8.03 -8.44
N ASN A 245 7.53 8.28 -8.10
CA ASN A 245 6.39 8.00 -8.95
C ASN A 245 5.27 8.97 -8.57
N PRO A 246 4.80 9.83 -9.48
CA PRO A 246 3.72 10.79 -9.20
C PRO A 246 2.43 10.15 -8.65
N ILE A 247 2.15 8.89 -9.01
CA ILE A 247 1.00 8.14 -8.47
C ILE A 247 1.25 7.81 -6.99
N ASN A 248 2.44 7.30 -6.63
CA ASN A 248 2.79 7.01 -5.24
C ASN A 248 2.76 8.27 -4.36
N GLU A 249 3.16 9.41 -4.92
CA GLU A 249 3.06 10.72 -4.26
C GLU A 249 1.61 11.14 -4.00
N GLN A 250 0.73 11.01 -4.97
CA GLN A 250 -0.70 11.28 -4.76
C GLN A 250 -1.30 10.36 -3.70
N TRP A 251 -1.00 9.05 -3.74
CA TRP A 251 -1.41 8.10 -2.70
C TRP A 251 -0.90 8.52 -1.32
N ARG A 252 0.39 8.83 -1.19
CA ARG A 252 1.01 9.21 0.08
C ARG A 252 0.38 10.48 0.66
N ARG A 253 0.05 11.49 -0.16
CA ARG A 253 -0.71 12.67 0.27
C ARG A 253 -2.08 12.28 0.82
N LEU A 254 -2.86 11.52 0.06
CA LEU A 254 -4.21 11.11 0.47
C LEU A 254 -4.18 10.25 1.76
N MET A 255 -3.20 9.36 1.89
CA MET A 255 -3.00 8.54 3.08
C MET A 255 -2.58 9.37 4.29
N THR A 256 -1.61 10.27 4.15
CA THR A 256 -1.16 11.18 5.23
C THR A 256 -2.30 12.08 5.69
N TYR A 257 -3.07 12.64 4.75
CA TYR A 257 -4.26 13.43 5.05
C TYR A 257 -5.31 12.61 5.82
N ALA A 258 -5.68 11.43 5.32
CA ALA A 258 -6.70 10.58 5.93
C ALA A 258 -6.41 10.27 7.41
N VAL A 259 -5.20 9.79 7.70
CA VAL A 259 -4.84 9.34 9.06
C VAL A 259 -4.70 10.48 10.07
N THR A 260 -4.49 11.70 9.59
CA THR A 260 -4.39 12.93 10.41
C THR A 260 -5.69 13.74 10.48
N THR A 261 -6.80 13.22 9.95
CA THR A 261 -8.15 13.81 10.12
C THR A 261 -8.67 13.68 11.56
N GLU A 262 -9.57 14.59 11.95
CA GLU A 262 -10.35 14.46 13.20
C GLU A 262 -11.05 13.10 13.28
N GLN A 263 -11.58 12.58 12.17
CA GLN A 263 -12.36 11.36 12.21
C GLN A 263 -11.50 10.10 12.37
N CYS A 264 -10.27 10.03 11.84
CA CYS A 264 -9.35 8.93 12.20
C CYS A 264 -8.81 9.04 13.64
N LEU A 265 -8.60 10.26 14.15
CA LEU A 265 -8.03 10.52 15.48
C LEU A 265 -9.09 10.54 16.61
N ASN A 266 -10.34 10.78 16.28
CA ASN A 266 -11.48 10.86 17.20
C ASN A 266 -12.76 10.40 16.47
N PRO A 267 -12.83 9.13 16.03
CA PRO A 267 -13.96 8.65 15.22
C PRO A 267 -15.27 8.77 15.99
N PRO A 268 -16.36 9.18 15.32
CA PRO A 268 -17.65 9.35 15.97
C PRO A 268 -18.11 8.02 16.56
N THR A 269 -18.50 8.01 17.84
CA THR A 269 -19.22 6.89 18.42
C THR A 269 -20.50 6.68 17.60
N PRO A 270 -20.80 5.48 17.07
CA PRO A 270 -22.00 5.28 16.29
C PRO A 270 -23.25 5.68 17.07
N GLU A 271 -24.07 6.55 16.48
CA GLU A 271 -25.39 6.91 17.02
C GLU A 271 -26.36 5.72 16.85
N ILE A 272 -26.16 4.65 17.63
CA ILE A 272 -27.16 3.58 17.74
C ILE A 272 -28.37 4.16 18.48
N PRO A 273 -29.58 4.14 17.90
CA PRO A 273 -30.80 4.47 18.61
C PRO A 273 -30.91 3.60 19.85
N SER A 274 -31.02 4.21 21.03
CA SER A 274 -30.86 3.57 22.35
C SER A 274 -31.81 2.39 22.65
N ILE A 275 -32.78 2.15 21.77
CA ILE A 275 -33.83 1.14 21.85
C ILE A 275 -33.29 -0.30 21.66
N PHE A 276 -32.09 -0.46 21.08
CA PHE A 276 -31.49 -1.79 20.81
C PHE A 276 -30.20 -2.09 21.60
N ASN A 277 -29.73 -1.19 22.46
CA ASN A 277 -28.51 -1.42 23.23
C ASN A 277 -28.77 -2.32 24.45
N ASN A 278 -28.47 -3.62 24.32
CA ASN A 278 -28.37 -4.58 25.43
C ASN A 278 -27.14 -4.33 26.33
N GLY A 279 -26.80 -3.07 26.61
CA GLY A 279 -25.66 -2.67 27.44
C GLY A 279 -24.28 -2.70 26.75
N THR A 280 -24.14 -3.32 25.59
CA THR A 280 -22.92 -3.20 24.76
C THR A 280 -22.91 -1.87 24.04
N SER A 281 -21.98 -0.96 24.39
CA SER A 281 -21.75 0.25 23.60
C SER A 281 -21.33 -0.11 22.17
N PRO A 282 -21.81 0.59 21.13
CA PRO A 282 -21.29 0.42 19.78
C PRO A 282 -19.77 0.57 19.80
N GLU A 283 -19.06 -0.46 19.36
CA GLU A 283 -17.61 -0.46 19.37
C GLU A 283 -17.11 0.57 18.35
N GLN A 284 -16.26 1.48 18.83
CA GLN A 284 -15.65 2.54 18.03
C GLN A 284 -14.51 1.92 17.23
N CYS A 285 -14.39 2.24 15.93
CA CYS A 285 -13.36 1.65 15.08
C CYS A 285 -11.94 1.84 15.67
N ASN A 286 -11.15 0.77 15.65
CA ASN A 286 -9.85 0.70 16.30
C ASN A 286 -8.67 0.74 15.33
N LEU A 287 -8.95 0.75 14.02
CA LEU A 287 -7.98 0.98 12.95
C LEU A 287 -8.60 1.86 11.86
N CYS A 288 -7.85 2.87 11.39
CA CYS A 288 -8.27 3.84 10.40
C CYS A 288 -7.18 4.09 9.35
N GLY A 289 -7.58 4.38 8.12
CA GLY A 289 -6.68 4.68 7.01
C GLY A 289 -7.42 5.32 5.84
N LEU A 290 -6.73 5.52 4.71
CA LEU A 290 -7.38 6.03 3.50
C LEU A 290 -8.45 5.08 2.98
N TYR A 291 -8.15 3.79 2.90
CA TYR A 291 -9.08 2.72 2.58
C TYR A 291 -8.52 1.39 3.11
N PHE A 292 -9.39 0.47 3.49
CA PHE A 292 -8.99 -0.83 4.02
C PHE A 292 -9.09 -1.93 2.96
N ILE A 293 -8.06 -2.78 2.86
CA ILE A 293 -8.07 -3.96 1.98
C ILE A 293 -8.23 -5.22 2.83
N ALA A 294 -9.24 -6.03 2.51
CA ALA A 294 -9.42 -7.35 3.12
C ALA A 294 -9.01 -8.52 2.21
N GLU A 295 -8.86 -8.28 0.90
CA GLU A 295 -8.73 -9.34 -0.11
C GLU A 295 -7.34 -10.01 -0.19
N ARG A 296 -6.29 -9.47 0.46
CA ARG A 296 -4.91 -10.02 0.39
C ARG A 296 -4.30 -10.27 1.76
N GLY A 297 -5.15 -10.69 2.69
CA GLY A 297 -4.92 -10.44 4.12
C GLY A 297 -5.28 -8.99 4.47
N LEU A 298 -5.73 -8.79 5.69
CA LEU A 298 -6.25 -7.51 6.16
C LEU A 298 -5.11 -6.48 6.28
N PHE A 299 -5.16 -5.37 5.55
CA PHE A 299 -4.10 -4.35 5.65
C PHE A 299 -4.51 -2.92 5.30
N MET A 300 -3.66 -1.98 5.72
CA MET A 300 -3.73 -0.57 5.38
C MET A 300 -2.61 -0.22 4.38
N PRO A 301 -2.96 0.21 3.15
CA PRO A 301 -2.04 0.52 2.07
C PRO A 301 -0.95 1.52 2.45
N GLY A 302 0.21 1.39 1.78
CA GLY A 302 1.37 2.26 2.02
C GLY A 302 2.00 2.12 3.41
N ASN A 303 1.46 1.26 4.27
CA ASN A 303 1.68 1.22 5.71
C ASN A 303 1.52 2.61 6.35
N ILE A 304 0.38 3.25 6.10
CA ILE A 304 0.01 4.55 6.70
C ILE A 304 -1.39 4.41 7.32
N TRP A 305 -1.48 4.53 8.65
CA TRP A 305 -2.71 4.24 9.40
C TRP A 305 -2.73 4.92 10.78
N THR A 306 -3.92 4.98 11.38
CA THR A 306 -4.14 5.38 12.79
C THR A 306 -4.86 4.27 13.54
N ALA A 307 -4.39 3.86 14.72
CA ALA A 307 -5.01 2.80 15.51
C ALA A 307 -5.13 3.15 17.00
N GLN A 308 -6.02 2.47 17.72
CA GLN A 308 -6.11 2.55 19.18
C GLN A 308 -5.01 1.70 19.84
N CYS A 309 -4.41 2.18 20.93
CA CYS A 309 -3.36 1.42 21.63
C CYS A 309 -3.87 0.12 22.24
N ASP A 310 -5.11 0.06 22.75
CA ASP A 310 -5.74 -1.20 23.17
C ASP A 310 -5.87 -2.24 22.04
N TYR A 311 -5.93 -1.81 20.77
CA TYR A 311 -5.87 -2.76 19.64
C TYR A 311 -4.42 -3.15 19.32
N VAL A 312 -3.51 -2.18 19.24
CA VAL A 312 -2.09 -2.42 18.91
C VAL A 312 -1.42 -3.32 19.95
N SER A 313 -1.74 -3.17 21.24
CA SER A 313 -1.20 -3.97 22.34
C SER A 313 -1.61 -5.45 22.29
N ARG A 314 -2.68 -5.78 21.55
CA ARG A 314 -3.13 -7.16 21.29
C ARG A 314 -2.43 -7.82 20.09
N LEU A 315 -1.69 -7.06 19.27
CA LEU A 315 -0.87 -7.61 18.20
C LEU A 315 0.37 -8.31 18.79
N LEU A 316 0.91 -9.31 18.09
CA LEU A 316 2.27 -9.79 18.38
C LEU A 316 3.29 -8.68 18.05
N PRO A 317 4.45 -8.62 18.74
CA PRO A 317 5.54 -7.75 18.32
C PRO A 317 5.88 -7.98 16.83
N PRO A 318 6.07 -6.94 16.01
CA PRO A 318 6.29 -7.05 14.56
C PRO A 318 7.29 -8.14 14.14
N LEU A 319 8.44 -8.24 14.83
CA LEU A 319 9.45 -9.26 14.54
C LEU A 319 9.00 -10.70 14.87
N GLU A 320 8.13 -10.90 15.85
CA GLU A 320 7.51 -12.21 16.10
C GLU A 320 6.40 -12.48 15.07
N PHE A 321 5.55 -11.49 14.78
CA PHE A 321 4.49 -11.61 13.78
C PHE A 321 5.03 -12.09 12.43
N GLY A 322 6.13 -11.49 11.93
CA GLY A 322 6.73 -11.91 10.65
C GLY A 322 7.21 -13.37 10.63
N LYS A 323 7.66 -13.91 11.78
CA LYS A 323 8.01 -15.33 11.92
C LYS A 323 6.75 -16.19 11.89
N ARG A 324 5.75 -15.86 12.71
CA ARG A 324 4.47 -16.59 12.81
C ARG A 324 3.69 -16.60 11.50
N SER A 325 3.57 -15.47 10.82
CA SER A 325 2.95 -15.37 9.50
C SER A 325 3.65 -16.32 8.49
N THR A 326 4.98 -16.34 8.50
CA THR A 326 5.78 -17.22 7.65
C THR A 326 5.64 -18.71 7.99
N GLU A 327 5.38 -19.07 9.26
CA GLU A 327 5.04 -20.44 9.69
C GLU A 327 3.65 -20.83 9.16
N VAL A 328 2.62 -20.02 9.45
CA VAL A 328 1.23 -20.26 9.03
C VAL A 328 1.09 -20.39 7.51
N VAL A 329 1.80 -19.59 6.73
CA VAL A 329 1.77 -19.70 5.26
C VAL A 329 2.40 -21.01 4.75
N LYS A 330 3.42 -21.55 5.43
CA LYS A 330 3.99 -22.88 5.10
C LYS A 330 2.98 -24.00 5.38
N ASP A 331 2.28 -23.92 6.51
CA ASP A 331 1.29 -24.93 6.87
C ASP A 331 0.06 -24.86 5.92
N ALA A 332 -0.34 -23.64 5.52
CA ALA A 332 -1.34 -23.43 4.49
C ALA A 332 -0.93 -23.98 3.11
N LEU A 333 0.36 -23.89 2.73
CA LEU A 333 0.90 -24.53 1.52
C LEU A 333 0.80 -26.06 1.59
N LEU A 334 1.04 -26.67 2.76
CA LEU A 334 0.82 -28.11 2.94
C LEU A 334 -0.67 -28.46 2.79
N MET A 335 -1.58 -27.69 3.40
CA MET A 335 -3.02 -27.84 3.20
C MET A 335 -3.47 -27.61 1.75
N HIS A 336 -2.78 -26.76 0.99
CA HIS A 336 -3.04 -26.58 -0.45
C HIS A 336 -2.62 -27.82 -1.27
N LEU A 337 -1.48 -28.43 -0.95
CA LEU A 337 -1.07 -29.72 -1.54
C LEU A 337 -2.02 -30.88 -1.15
N GLU A 338 -2.69 -30.81 0.00
CA GLU A 338 -3.78 -31.71 0.40
C GLU A 338 -5.14 -31.37 -0.25
N HIS A 339 -5.21 -30.34 -1.10
CA HIS A 339 -6.44 -29.78 -1.67
C HIS A 339 -7.48 -29.32 -0.63
N ARG A 340 -7.04 -28.92 0.56
CA ARG A 340 -7.87 -28.34 1.62
C ARG A 340 -7.90 -26.82 1.53
N PHE A 341 -6.83 -26.19 1.07
CA PHE A 341 -6.82 -24.79 0.66
C PHE A 341 -6.62 -24.60 -0.85
N GLU A 342 -7.18 -23.51 -1.37
CA GLU A 342 -6.80 -22.87 -2.63
C GLU A 342 -5.96 -21.65 -2.25
N MET A 343 -4.91 -21.34 -3.04
CA MET A 343 -4.07 -20.15 -2.84
C MET A 343 -3.93 -19.35 -4.15
N ASP A 344 -4.88 -19.59 -5.07
CA ASP A 344 -4.79 -19.27 -6.50
C ASP A 344 -5.43 -17.93 -6.86
N LEU A 345 -6.21 -17.33 -5.96
CA LEU A 345 -6.84 -16.02 -6.20
C LEU A 345 -5.80 -14.91 -6.50
N PHE A 346 -4.57 -15.07 -5.99
CA PHE A 346 -3.44 -14.20 -6.30
C PHE A 346 -2.22 -15.04 -6.70
N ASN A 347 -1.31 -14.42 -7.47
CA ASN A 347 -0.02 -15.05 -7.76
C ASN A 347 0.74 -15.33 -6.47
N PHE A 348 1.43 -16.47 -6.42
CA PHE A 348 2.28 -16.87 -5.29
C PHE A 348 3.53 -15.98 -5.15
N VAL A 349 3.32 -14.78 -4.59
CA VAL A 349 4.31 -13.72 -4.36
C VAL A 349 4.28 -13.35 -2.88
N PRO A 350 5.43 -13.23 -2.18
CA PRO A 350 5.48 -12.97 -0.72
C PRO A 350 4.61 -11.84 -0.17
N ASP A 351 4.36 -10.82 -1.01
CA ASP A 351 3.48 -9.68 -0.79
C ASP A 351 2.06 -10.10 -0.39
N ASN A 352 1.39 -10.89 -1.25
CA ASN A 352 -0.03 -11.26 -1.12
C ASN A 352 -0.34 -12.15 0.11
N TYR A 353 0.68 -12.61 0.85
CA TYR A 353 0.55 -13.46 2.02
C TYR A 353 1.23 -12.88 3.27
N GLY A 354 1.83 -11.68 3.19
CA GLY A 354 2.51 -11.02 4.31
C GLY A 354 3.64 -11.83 4.93
N VAL A 355 4.56 -12.33 4.10
CA VAL A 355 5.75 -13.08 4.55
C VAL A 355 7.04 -12.33 4.23
N ASN A 356 8.11 -12.64 4.96
CA ASN A 356 9.39 -11.91 4.89
C ASN A 356 9.18 -10.40 5.09
N ARG A 357 9.80 -9.56 4.25
CA ARG A 357 9.72 -8.08 4.31
C ARG A 357 8.32 -7.47 4.17
N TYR A 358 7.32 -8.27 3.77
CA TYR A 358 5.94 -7.83 3.59
C TYR A 358 5.06 -8.12 4.81
N ALA A 359 5.57 -8.82 5.83
CA ALA A 359 4.84 -9.03 7.07
C ALA A 359 4.48 -7.70 7.76
N ASP A 360 5.38 -6.71 7.70
CA ASP A 360 5.18 -5.37 8.25
C ASP A 360 3.95 -4.66 7.63
N GLU A 361 3.60 -4.95 6.37
CA GLU A 361 2.44 -4.35 5.70
C GLU A 361 1.11 -4.96 6.18
N LEU A 362 1.09 -6.25 6.55
CA LEU A 362 -0.09 -6.96 7.06
C LEU A 362 -0.19 -6.98 8.60
N TRP A 363 0.87 -6.56 9.31
CA TRP A 363 0.95 -6.63 10.77
C TRP A 363 -0.24 -5.95 11.46
N ILE A 364 -0.55 -4.72 11.05
CA ILE A 364 -1.59 -3.91 11.69
C ILE A 364 -3.00 -4.49 11.52
N GLY A 365 -3.28 -5.25 10.46
CA GLY A 365 -4.58 -5.89 10.26
C GLY A 365 -4.70 -7.30 10.85
N SER A 366 -3.67 -7.78 11.56
CA SER A 366 -3.53 -9.21 11.81
C SER A 366 -4.40 -9.79 12.94
N HIS A 367 -4.98 -9.00 13.85
CA HIS A 367 -5.71 -9.53 15.02
C HIS A 367 -7.24 -9.66 14.77
N PRO A 368 -7.93 -10.72 15.25
CA PRO A 368 -9.36 -10.94 14.98
C PRO A 368 -10.32 -9.90 15.59
N SER A 369 -9.85 -9.05 16.50
CA SER A 369 -10.63 -7.94 17.08
C SER A 369 -10.55 -6.64 16.26
N ILE A 370 -10.00 -6.69 15.06
CA ILE A 370 -9.89 -5.54 14.15
C ILE A 370 -11.26 -4.94 13.83
N GLN A 371 -11.35 -3.62 13.86
CA GLN A 371 -12.53 -2.84 13.51
C GLN A 371 -12.09 -1.69 12.60
N PRO A 372 -11.98 -1.94 11.29
CA PRO A 372 -11.49 -0.97 10.33
C PRO A 372 -12.57 0.04 9.95
N CYS A 373 -12.21 1.31 9.98
CA CYS A 373 -12.89 2.44 9.36
C CYS A 373 -11.99 3.04 8.29
N ASP A 374 -12.57 3.81 7.35
CA ASP A 374 -11.77 4.47 6.32
C ASP A 374 -12.29 5.84 5.85
N TRP A 375 -11.40 6.55 5.15
CA TRP A 375 -11.62 7.88 4.56
C TRP A 375 -11.64 7.82 3.03
N SER A 376 -12.39 6.87 2.46
CA SER A 376 -12.32 6.55 1.04
C SER A 376 -13.45 7.17 0.21
N LEU A 377 -13.40 6.98 -1.11
CA LEU A 377 -14.46 7.40 -2.02
C LEU A 377 -15.65 6.44 -1.92
N HIS A 378 -16.82 6.91 -1.48
CA HIS A 378 -18.05 6.10 -1.37
C HIS A 378 -18.57 5.50 -2.72
N LYS A 379 -17.93 5.83 -3.85
CA LYS A 379 -18.34 5.38 -5.19
C LYS A 379 -17.68 4.06 -5.61
N LYS A 380 -18.47 2.98 -5.47
CA LYS A 380 -18.24 1.61 -5.97
C LYS A 380 -17.75 1.44 -7.42
N SER A 381 -17.74 2.48 -8.26
CA SER A 381 -17.43 2.39 -9.70
C SER A 381 -16.02 2.87 -10.09
N ASN A 382 -15.29 3.56 -9.22
CA ASN A 382 -14.09 4.31 -9.63
C ASN A 382 -12.81 3.90 -8.90
N PHE A 383 -12.87 3.09 -7.85
CA PHE A 383 -11.68 2.70 -7.07
C PHE A 383 -11.03 1.43 -7.66
N GLY A 384 -10.43 1.57 -8.84
CA GLY A 384 -9.80 0.49 -9.59
C GLY A 384 -8.43 0.06 -9.03
N PHE A 385 -8.41 -0.70 -7.93
CA PHE A 385 -7.18 -1.34 -7.42
C PHE A 385 -6.74 -2.55 -8.26
N GLY A 386 -6.40 -2.27 -9.52
CA GLY A 386 -5.69 -3.22 -10.40
C GLY A 386 -4.20 -3.22 -10.05
N HIS A 387 -3.38 -2.26 -10.45
CA HIS A 387 -3.17 -1.70 -11.79
C HIS A 387 -4.41 -1.39 -12.68
N GLY A 388 -5.09 -0.28 -12.42
CA GLY A 388 -5.83 0.44 -13.48
C GLY A 388 -4.83 1.13 -14.41
N ASP A 389 -5.12 1.16 -15.72
CA ASP A 389 -4.21 1.66 -16.76
C ASP A 389 -3.53 2.97 -16.31
N PRO A 390 -2.19 3.03 -16.20
CA PRO A 390 -1.48 4.25 -15.83
C PRO A 390 -1.89 5.44 -16.69
N PHE A 391 -2.33 5.20 -17.93
CA PHE A 391 -2.93 6.23 -18.79
C PHE A 391 -4.26 6.80 -18.26
N PHE A 392 -5.15 6.00 -17.65
CA PHE A 392 -6.40 6.53 -17.08
C PHE A 392 -6.18 7.31 -15.79
N GLU A 393 -5.33 6.83 -14.87
CA GLU A 393 -4.94 7.61 -13.68
C GLU A 393 -4.12 8.86 -14.04
N PHE A 394 -3.25 8.78 -15.05
CA PHE A 394 -2.56 9.94 -15.63
C PHE A 394 -3.52 10.93 -16.30
N VAL A 395 -4.51 10.45 -17.06
CA VAL A 395 -5.53 11.30 -17.69
C VAL A 395 -6.47 11.91 -16.64
N LEU A 396 -6.84 11.19 -15.58
CA LEU A 396 -7.62 11.78 -14.49
C LEU A 396 -6.77 12.77 -13.68
N GLY A 397 -5.52 12.43 -13.35
CA GLY A 397 -4.58 13.27 -12.60
C GLY A 397 -4.10 14.53 -13.35
N ILE A 398 -4.11 14.54 -14.69
CA ILE A 398 -3.89 15.75 -15.49
C ILE A 398 -5.11 16.70 -15.44
N TRP A 399 -6.31 16.19 -15.19
CA TRP A 399 -7.58 16.92 -15.36
C TRP A 399 -8.28 17.28 -14.05
N ASP A 400 -8.08 16.50 -12.98
CA ASP A 400 -8.33 16.91 -11.60
C ASP A 400 -6.99 17.29 -10.94
N PRO A 401 -6.64 18.58 -10.89
CA PRO A 401 -5.43 19.05 -10.20
C PRO A 401 -5.63 18.99 -8.68
N PHE A 402 -5.65 17.77 -8.13
CA PHE A 402 -5.81 17.39 -6.72
C PHE A 402 -7.10 17.89 -6.02
N GLN A 403 -7.83 18.83 -6.62
CA GLN A 403 -8.80 19.69 -5.93
C GLN A 403 -10.27 19.21 -6.00
N THR A 404 -10.60 18.13 -6.68
CA THR A 404 -11.94 17.51 -6.59
C THR A 404 -11.94 16.18 -5.85
N THR A 405 -10.89 15.38 -5.95
CA THR A 405 -10.80 14.05 -5.33
C THR A 405 -10.91 14.09 -3.80
N TRP A 406 -10.21 15.01 -3.12
CA TRP A 406 -10.33 15.20 -1.66
C TRP A 406 -11.75 15.58 -1.20
N LYS A 407 -12.50 16.34 -2.02
CA LYS A 407 -13.89 16.77 -1.72
C LYS A 407 -14.91 15.64 -1.84
N THR A 408 -14.48 14.45 -2.27
CA THR A 408 -15.32 13.26 -2.45
C THR A 408 -14.93 12.10 -1.54
N LEU A 409 -13.90 12.28 -0.69
CA LEU A 409 -13.58 11.34 0.39
C LEU A 409 -14.63 11.50 1.49
N GLU A 410 -15.17 10.38 1.97
CA GLU A 410 -16.23 10.36 2.97
C GLU A 410 -15.83 9.40 4.10
N TRP A 411 -16.16 9.76 5.35
CA TRP A 411 -15.97 8.87 6.51
C TRP A 411 -16.84 7.62 6.38
N THR A 412 -16.27 6.44 6.62
CA THR A 412 -17.05 5.21 6.81
C THR A 412 -16.60 4.43 8.05
N MET A 413 -17.57 3.97 8.85
CA MET A 413 -17.33 3.14 10.05
C MET A 413 -17.04 1.65 9.73
N SER A 414 -16.86 1.32 8.46
CA SER A 414 -16.71 -0.04 7.93
C SER A 414 -16.05 0.03 6.56
N PRO A 415 -15.23 -0.93 6.11
CA PRO A 415 -14.53 -0.86 4.83
C PRO A 415 -15.47 -0.53 3.67
N SER A 416 -15.25 0.62 3.03
CA SER A 416 -16.17 1.12 2.00
C SER A 416 -16.07 0.33 0.69
N LEU A 417 -14.85 -0.15 0.39
CA LEU A 417 -14.62 -1.08 -0.69
C LEU A 417 -15.42 -2.35 -0.39
N PRO A 418 -16.44 -2.69 -1.20
CA PRO A 418 -17.13 -3.96 -1.02
C PRO A 418 -16.15 -5.08 -1.34
N MET A 419 -16.42 -6.31 -0.87
CA MET A 419 -15.77 -7.48 -1.45
C MET A 419 -16.24 -7.70 -2.90
N VAL A 420 -15.67 -6.93 -3.80
CA VAL A 420 -15.69 -7.16 -5.23
C VAL A 420 -14.34 -7.79 -5.55
N LEU A 421 -14.30 -9.13 -5.51
CA LEU A 421 -13.25 -9.89 -6.19
C LEU A 421 -13.06 -9.24 -7.58
N PRO A 422 -11.84 -8.84 -7.98
CA PRO A 422 -11.65 -7.92 -9.10
C PRO A 422 -12.17 -8.51 -10.42
N VAL A 423 -13.35 -8.02 -10.83
CA VAL A 423 -14.14 -8.53 -11.98
C VAL A 423 -13.93 -7.69 -13.26
N GLU A 424 -13.34 -6.49 -13.14
CA GLU A 424 -13.19 -5.52 -14.24
C GLU A 424 -11.79 -4.86 -14.29
N ILE A 425 -10.75 -5.63 -14.67
CA ILE A 425 -9.44 -5.08 -15.07
C ILE A 425 -9.28 -5.26 -16.57
N ARG A 426 -9.70 -4.27 -17.35
CA ARG A 426 -9.71 -4.40 -18.81
C ARG A 426 -8.30 -4.20 -19.38
N GLU A 427 -7.72 -5.32 -19.84
CA GLU A 427 -6.90 -5.49 -21.06
C GLU A 427 -5.60 -6.35 -20.97
N HIS A 428 -5.52 -7.26 -21.95
CA HIS A 428 -4.37 -7.89 -22.58
C HIS A 428 -3.33 -8.78 -21.86
N ARG A 429 -3.22 -8.86 -20.52
CA ARG A 429 -2.45 -9.96 -19.88
C ARG A 429 -3.10 -10.69 -18.70
N TRP A 430 -4.14 -10.13 -18.11
CA TRP A 430 -4.78 -10.68 -16.89
C TRP A 430 -6.17 -11.31 -17.12
N TRP A 431 -6.54 -11.56 -18.39
CA TRP A 431 -7.85 -12.12 -18.77
C TRP A 431 -8.21 -13.43 -18.05
N HIS A 432 -7.21 -14.27 -17.75
CA HIS A 432 -7.42 -15.50 -16.98
C HIS A 432 -7.84 -15.22 -15.53
N VAL A 433 -7.24 -14.23 -14.85
CA VAL A 433 -7.60 -13.88 -13.48
C VAL A 433 -9.02 -13.31 -13.39
N LEU A 434 -9.53 -12.68 -14.44
CA LEU A 434 -10.89 -12.09 -14.46
C LEU A 434 -11.98 -13.13 -14.68
N GLU A 435 -11.79 -14.04 -15.63
CA GLU A 435 -12.71 -15.17 -15.80
C GLU A 435 -12.61 -16.15 -14.62
N PHE A 436 -11.42 -16.31 -14.02
CA PHE A 436 -11.24 -17.01 -12.76
C PHE A 436 -12.00 -16.31 -11.63
N ALA A 437 -11.76 -15.03 -11.33
CA ALA A 437 -12.45 -14.30 -10.26
C ALA A 437 -13.99 -14.32 -10.42
N LYS A 438 -14.51 -14.21 -11.65
CA LYS A 438 -15.95 -14.38 -11.94
C LYS A 438 -16.43 -15.81 -11.64
N ALA A 439 -15.72 -16.83 -12.12
CA ALA A 439 -16.09 -18.23 -11.88
C ALA A 439 -15.99 -18.60 -10.38
N GLN A 440 -14.93 -18.15 -9.71
CA GLN A 440 -14.67 -18.29 -8.28
C GLN A 440 -15.79 -17.66 -7.45
N ARG A 441 -16.27 -16.46 -7.83
CA ARG A 441 -17.36 -15.77 -7.14
C ARG A 441 -18.63 -16.63 -7.04
N HIS A 442 -18.87 -17.52 -8.00
CA HIS A 442 -20.03 -18.43 -8.00
C HIS A 442 -19.74 -19.84 -7.46
N ARG A 443 -18.47 -20.25 -7.30
CA ARG A 443 -18.08 -21.55 -6.74
C ARG A 443 -17.78 -21.46 -5.25
N GLU A 444 -18.81 -21.72 -4.45
CA GLU A 444 -18.76 -21.75 -2.98
C GLU A 444 -17.61 -22.60 -2.43
N SER A 445 -17.47 -23.83 -2.94
CA SER A 445 -16.38 -24.79 -2.65
C SER A 445 -14.97 -24.21 -2.70
N LYS A 446 -14.73 -23.28 -3.62
CA LYS A 446 -13.44 -22.64 -3.78
C LYS A 446 -13.32 -21.37 -2.95
N ARG A 447 -14.37 -20.55 -2.83
CA ARG A 447 -14.35 -19.39 -1.90
C ARG A 447 -14.09 -19.81 -0.45
N ILE A 448 -14.69 -20.92 -0.03
CA ILE A 448 -14.51 -21.50 1.30
C ILE A 448 -13.06 -21.96 1.51
N ARG A 449 -12.41 -22.52 0.49
CA ARG A 449 -11.02 -22.98 0.57
C ARG A 449 -9.98 -21.91 0.25
N GLU A 450 -10.36 -20.71 -0.20
CA GLU A 450 -9.39 -19.68 -0.60
C GLU A 450 -8.72 -19.01 0.62
N PHE A 451 -7.38 -19.12 0.69
CA PHE A 451 -6.56 -18.62 1.79
C PHE A 451 -6.57 -17.09 1.93
N SER A 452 -6.83 -16.37 0.83
CA SER A 452 -6.99 -14.91 0.87
C SER A 452 -8.39 -14.44 1.29
N LEU A 453 -9.34 -15.34 1.52
CA LEU A 453 -10.68 -15.04 2.04
C LEU A 453 -10.83 -15.42 3.53
N LEU A 454 -12.08 -15.47 4.04
CA LEU A 454 -12.34 -15.62 5.47
C LEU A 454 -11.77 -16.92 6.06
N GLY A 455 -11.79 -18.03 5.31
CA GLY A 455 -11.23 -19.31 5.77
C GLY A 455 -9.74 -19.18 6.13
N GLY A 456 -8.94 -18.56 5.28
CA GLY A 456 -7.52 -18.30 5.57
C GLY A 456 -7.27 -17.20 6.59
N ASN A 457 -8.14 -16.19 6.70
CA ASN A 457 -8.04 -15.21 7.80
C ASN A 457 -8.35 -15.85 9.17
N LEU A 458 -9.36 -16.71 9.27
CA LEU A 458 -9.62 -17.53 10.45
C LEU A 458 -8.44 -18.44 10.78
N TYR A 459 -7.86 -19.09 9.77
CA TYR A 459 -6.68 -19.93 9.95
C TYR A 459 -5.50 -19.15 10.57
N LYS A 460 -5.20 -17.96 10.02
CA LYS A 460 -4.19 -17.04 10.57
C LYS A 460 -4.51 -16.65 12.02
N TRP A 461 -5.74 -16.24 12.32
CA TRP A 461 -6.12 -15.83 13.68
C TRP A 461 -6.03 -16.96 14.71
N ILE A 462 -6.44 -18.17 14.32
CA ILE A 462 -6.37 -19.35 15.18
C ILE A 462 -4.92 -19.77 15.44
N HIS A 463 -4.06 -19.76 14.43
CA HIS A 463 -2.67 -20.21 14.55
C HIS A 463 -1.74 -19.15 15.17
N ILE A 464 -1.94 -17.87 14.89
CA ILE A 464 -1.10 -16.77 15.40
C ILE A 464 -1.55 -16.34 16.81
N TYR A 465 -2.86 -16.20 17.03
CA TYR A 465 -3.40 -15.60 18.25
C TYR A 465 -4.21 -16.58 19.12
N GLY A 466 -4.51 -17.79 18.62
CA GLY A 466 -5.38 -18.73 19.34
C GLY A 466 -6.82 -18.22 19.50
N GLN A 467 -7.26 -17.29 18.65
CA GLN A 467 -8.50 -16.52 18.77
C GLN A 467 -9.30 -16.52 17.46
N VAL A 468 -10.55 -16.10 17.55
CA VAL A 468 -11.49 -15.90 16.44
C VAL A 468 -12.22 -14.57 16.65
N PRO A 469 -12.82 -13.95 15.61
CA PRO A 469 -13.59 -12.72 15.80
C PRO A 469 -14.77 -12.92 16.75
N PRO A 470 -15.14 -11.93 17.58
CA PRO A 470 -16.34 -12.03 18.42
C PRO A 470 -17.61 -12.17 17.55
N PRO A 471 -18.72 -12.74 18.05
CA PRO A 471 -19.96 -12.92 17.27
C PRO A 471 -20.56 -11.62 16.70
N SER A 472 -20.23 -10.48 17.30
CA SER A 472 -20.57 -9.11 16.87
C SER A 472 -19.69 -8.54 15.76
N SER A 473 -18.60 -9.22 15.38
CA SER A 473 -17.63 -8.69 14.41
C SER A 473 -18.26 -8.44 13.03
N TRP A 474 -17.95 -7.27 12.46
CA TRP A 474 -18.23 -6.89 11.07
C TRP A 474 -17.75 -7.93 10.05
N THR A 475 -16.74 -8.74 10.40
CA THR A 475 -16.19 -9.80 9.55
C THR A 475 -17.27 -10.79 9.09
N TRP A 476 -18.21 -11.15 9.98
CA TRP A 476 -19.25 -12.14 9.67
C TRP A 476 -20.29 -11.64 8.67
N SER A 477 -20.54 -10.33 8.61
CA SER A 477 -21.50 -9.71 7.68
C SER A 477 -20.85 -9.16 6.41
N TRP A 478 -19.54 -8.92 6.42
CA TRP A 478 -18.81 -8.37 5.27
C TRP A 478 -18.30 -9.45 4.30
N PHE A 479 -17.84 -10.61 4.81
CA PHE A 479 -17.44 -11.73 3.95
C PHE A 479 -18.68 -12.52 3.47
N PRO A 480 -18.80 -12.89 2.17
CA PRO A 480 -19.99 -13.56 1.62
C PRO A 480 -20.38 -14.86 2.33
N ASP A 481 -19.39 -15.60 2.81
CA ASP A 481 -19.54 -16.89 3.48
C ASP A 481 -19.46 -16.77 5.02
N GLY A 482 -19.56 -15.54 5.56
CA GLY A 482 -19.30 -15.21 6.96
C GLY A 482 -20.26 -15.85 7.97
N GLU A 483 -21.54 -15.94 7.65
CA GLU A 483 -22.54 -16.61 8.49
C GLU A 483 -22.27 -18.13 8.63
N MET A 484 -21.87 -18.78 7.53
CA MET A 484 -21.47 -20.19 7.55
C MET A 484 -20.22 -20.39 8.42
N TRP A 485 -19.22 -19.54 8.24
CA TRP A 485 -18.00 -19.57 9.03
C TRP A 485 -18.23 -19.30 10.52
N ARG A 486 -19.15 -18.39 10.89
CA ARG A 486 -19.55 -18.16 12.28
C ARG A 486 -20.14 -19.42 12.90
N GLY A 487 -21.11 -20.05 12.23
CA GLY A 487 -21.71 -21.31 12.70
C GLY A 487 -20.70 -22.48 12.78
N ALA A 488 -19.72 -22.51 11.88
CA ALA A 488 -18.62 -23.48 11.94
C ALA A 488 -17.72 -23.24 13.17
N VAL A 489 -17.39 -21.99 13.49
CA VAL A 489 -16.61 -21.60 14.68
C VAL A 489 -17.38 -21.89 15.97
N GLU A 490 -18.68 -21.62 16.03
CA GLU A 490 -19.53 -21.97 17.18
C GLU A 490 -19.57 -23.49 17.44
N LYS A 491 -19.61 -24.30 16.36
CA LYS A 491 -19.71 -25.75 16.43
C LYS A 491 -18.37 -26.47 16.70
N HIS A 492 -17.29 -25.99 16.09
CA HIS A 492 -15.99 -26.69 16.03
C HIS A 492 -14.84 -25.92 16.69
N GLY A 493 -15.09 -24.70 17.15
CA GLY A 493 -14.09 -23.86 17.80
C GLY A 493 -12.86 -23.61 16.92
N LYS A 494 -11.67 -23.94 17.45
CA LYS A 494 -10.39 -23.77 16.76
C LYS A 494 -10.18 -24.70 15.57
N ASN A 495 -10.98 -25.77 15.43
CA ASN A 495 -10.85 -26.72 14.33
C ASN A 495 -11.79 -26.40 13.15
N ALA A 496 -12.51 -25.27 13.20
CA ALA A 496 -13.55 -24.94 12.23
C ALA A 496 -13.02 -24.87 10.80
N VAL A 497 -11.81 -24.35 10.59
CA VAL A 497 -11.20 -24.25 9.26
C VAL A 497 -10.87 -25.64 8.73
N GLU A 498 -10.27 -26.48 9.55
CA GLU A 498 -9.84 -27.84 9.19
C GLU A 498 -11.03 -28.73 8.82
N GLU A 499 -12.11 -28.67 9.60
CA GLU A 499 -13.34 -29.45 9.39
C GLU A 499 -14.10 -28.99 8.14
N VAL A 500 -14.26 -27.67 7.95
CA VAL A 500 -14.96 -27.11 6.78
C VAL A 500 -14.15 -27.36 5.51
N THR A 501 -12.86 -27.03 5.48
CA THR A 501 -12.02 -27.26 4.29
C THR A 501 -11.95 -28.73 3.87
N GLN A 502 -11.89 -29.65 4.85
CA GLN A 502 -11.91 -31.09 4.59
C GLN A 502 -13.22 -31.55 3.91
N ALA A 503 -14.37 -30.96 4.27
CA ALA A 503 -15.65 -31.30 3.67
C ALA A 503 -15.79 -30.87 2.21
N TYR A 504 -15.06 -29.82 1.78
CA TYR A 504 -15.10 -29.29 0.42
C TYR A 504 -13.97 -29.79 -0.51
N LYS A 505 -13.00 -30.55 0.00
CA LYS A 505 -11.84 -31.00 -0.81
C LYS A 505 -12.25 -31.76 -2.08
N ASP A 506 -13.22 -32.67 -1.96
CA ASP A 506 -13.60 -33.62 -3.01
C ASP A 506 -14.61 -33.04 -4.03
N VAL A 507 -15.15 -31.85 -3.79
CA VAL A 507 -16.32 -31.31 -4.50
C VAL A 507 -16.02 -30.90 -5.96
N ASP A 508 -14.78 -30.55 -6.29
CA ASP A 508 -14.38 -30.01 -7.60
C ASP A 508 -13.18 -30.75 -8.26
N HIS A 509 -12.74 -31.90 -7.72
CA HIS A 509 -11.50 -32.58 -8.18
C HIS A 509 -11.45 -32.90 -9.68
N ALA A 510 -12.60 -33.05 -10.36
CA ALA A 510 -12.67 -33.40 -11.77
C ALA A 510 -12.12 -32.32 -12.73
N GLU A 511 -11.99 -31.06 -12.30
CA GLU A 511 -11.49 -29.96 -13.14
C GLU A 511 -10.07 -29.48 -12.78
N PHE A 512 -9.41 -30.08 -11.78
CA PHE A 512 -8.12 -29.59 -11.24
C PHE A 512 -6.88 -29.92 -12.11
N LEU A 513 -7.04 -30.07 -13.43
CA LEU A 513 -5.92 -30.00 -14.38
C LEU A 513 -5.63 -28.52 -14.68
N ASP A 514 -4.98 -27.88 -13.70
CA ASP A 514 -4.69 -26.45 -13.68
C ASP A 514 -4.19 -25.91 -15.05
N PRO A 515 -4.84 -24.89 -15.62
CA PRO A 515 -4.35 -24.16 -16.79
C PRO A 515 -2.92 -23.62 -16.65
N ILE A 516 -2.45 -23.22 -15.47
CA ILE A 516 -1.12 -22.64 -15.28
C ILE A 516 -0.06 -23.75 -15.44
N TYR A 517 -0.16 -24.83 -14.66
CA TYR A 517 0.70 -26.01 -14.86
C TYR A 517 0.56 -26.55 -16.28
N THR A 518 -0.65 -26.75 -16.83
CA THR A 518 -0.78 -27.31 -18.18
C THR A 518 -0.30 -26.37 -19.29
N HIS A 519 -0.32 -25.05 -19.12
CA HIS A 519 0.20 -24.11 -20.12
C HIS A 519 1.73 -24.01 -20.07
N ASP A 520 2.35 -23.97 -18.88
CA ASP A 520 3.81 -23.98 -18.77
C ASP A 520 4.41 -25.38 -19.00
N PHE A 521 3.74 -26.48 -18.63
CA PHE A 521 4.15 -27.82 -19.09
C PHE A 521 3.97 -27.99 -20.60
N ARG A 522 2.92 -27.45 -21.23
CA ARG A 522 2.85 -27.40 -22.70
C ARG A 522 4.01 -26.59 -23.27
N ARG A 523 4.32 -25.42 -22.71
CA ARG A 523 5.42 -24.57 -23.19
C ARG A 523 6.79 -25.20 -23.00
N LEU A 524 7.06 -25.83 -21.86
CA LEU A 524 8.27 -26.61 -21.58
C LEU A 524 8.37 -27.83 -22.48
N ARG A 525 7.28 -28.57 -22.68
CA ARG A 525 7.20 -29.69 -23.63
C ARG A 525 7.45 -29.21 -25.07
N ASP A 526 6.88 -28.08 -25.47
CA ASP A 526 7.04 -27.56 -26.84
C ASP A 526 8.46 -27.00 -27.05
N ILE A 527 9.10 -26.43 -26.01
CA ILE A 527 10.53 -26.09 -25.98
C ILE A 527 11.41 -27.36 -26.05
N GLN A 528 11.09 -28.42 -25.29
CA GLN A 528 11.77 -29.71 -25.36
C GLN A 528 11.64 -30.35 -26.75
N LEU A 529 10.43 -30.39 -27.32
CA LEU A 529 10.16 -30.91 -28.66
C LEU A 529 10.89 -30.10 -29.74
N TRP A 530 10.96 -28.77 -29.59
CA TRP A 530 11.75 -27.90 -30.46
C TRP A 530 13.25 -28.18 -30.35
N TYR A 531 13.76 -28.40 -29.13
CA TYR A 531 15.16 -28.73 -28.87
C TYR A 531 15.53 -30.10 -29.45
N ILE A 532 14.73 -31.14 -29.17
CA ILE A 532 14.90 -32.51 -29.70
C ILE A 532 14.97 -32.48 -31.23
N ARG A 533 14.00 -31.83 -31.89
CA ARG A 533 13.94 -31.69 -33.37
C ARG A 533 15.13 -30.95 -34.00
N ARG A 534 15.92 -30.18 -33.23
CA ARG A 534 17.10 -29.45 -33.73
C ARG A 534 18.42 -30.08 -33.36
N VAL A 535 18.51 -30.73 -32.20
CA VAL A 535 19.76 -31.24 -31.63
C VAL A 535 19.97 -32.73 -31.92
N VAL A 536 18.89 -33.47 -32.21
CA VAL A 536 18.96 -34.89 -32.61
C VAL A 536 18.39 -35.06 -34.03
N PRO A 537 19.16 -34.71 -35.09
CA PRO A 537 18.74 -34.99 -36.47
C PRO A 537 18.79 -36.50 -36.74
N GLY A 538 17.63 -37.14 -36.87
CA GLY A 538 17.52 -38.58 -37.16
C GLY A 538 16.32 -39.31 -36.54
N ILE A 539 15.50 -38.60 -35.76
CA ILE A 539 14.20 -39.05 -35.22
C ILE A 539 13.13 -38.07 -35.72
#